data_AF-A0A938A322-F1
#
_entry.id   AF-A0A938A322-F1
#
_cell.length_a   1.000
_cell.length_b   1.000
_cell.length_c   1.000
_cell.angle_alpha   90.00
_cell.angle_beta   90.00
_cell.angle_gamma   90.00
#
_symmetry.space_group_name_H-M   'P 1'
#
loop_
_entity.id
_entity.type
_entity.pdbx_description
1 polymer ?
#
loop_
_entity_poly.entity_id
_entity_poly.type
_entity_poly.pdbx_seq_one_letter_code
_entity_poly.pdbx_strand_id
1 'polypeptide(L)'
;MTRARRPPAPLDPTRLEELALAYVARFASSRAKLEAYLARKLRERGWDSACPPQVAELAERFVAAGYIDDEAYARSKAGSLMRRGYGMRRVGQALGAAGIASEVREKIAPDEAERRAAALTLARKRSFG
;
A
#
# COMPACT_ATOMS: atom_id res chain seq x y z
N MET A 1 9.59 -38.28 2.62
CA MET A 1 10.76 -37.41 2.31
C MET A 1 10.22 -36.11 1.73
N THR A 2 10.33 -35.00 2.45
CA THR A 2 9.85 -33.70 1.99
C THR A 2 10.79 -33.19 0.89
N ARG A 3 10.29 -33.03 -0.33
CA ARG A 3 11.10 -32.53 -1.47
C ARG A 3 11.69 -31.18 -1.10
N ALA A 4 13.01 -31.09 -1.04
CA ALA A 4 13.71 -29.83 -0.79
C ALA A 4 13.26 -28.79 -1.83
N ARG A 5 12.72 -27.68 -1.35
CA ARG A 5 12.11 -26.67 -2.20
C ARG A 5 13.23 -25.95 -2.95
N ARG A 6 13.29 -26.09 -4.28
CA ARG A 6 14.25 -25.35 -5.11
C ARG A 6 14.12 -23.85 -4.81
N PRO A 7 15.25 -23.12 -4.69
CA PRO A 7 15.19 -21.67 -4.58
C PRO A 7 14.42 -21.11 -5.78
N PRO A 8 13.56 -20.09 -5.58
CA PRO A 8 12.83 -19.47 -6.67
C PRO A 8 13.82 -18.95 -7.70
N ALA A 9 13.51 -19.17 -8.99
CA ALA A 9 14.33 -18.65 -10.07
C ALA A 9 14.41 -17.12 -10.02
N PRO A 10 15.50 -16.52 -10.52
CA PRO A 10 15.62 -15.08 -10.66
C PRO A 10 14.44 -14.44 -11.40
N LEU A 11 14.21 -13.17 -11.09
CA LEU A 11 13.19 -12.38 -11.79
C LEU A 11 13.76 -11.85 -13.10
N ASP A 12 12.93 -11.91 -14.14
CA ASP A 12 13.11 -11.24 -15.42
C ASP A 12 11.98 -10.20 -15.57
N PRO A 13 11.96 -9.38 -16.65
CA PRO A 13 10.89 -8.38 -16.85
C PRO A 13 9.48 -8.97 -16.82
N THR A 14 9.25 -10.11 -17.48
CA THR A 14 7.94 -10.76 -17.55
C THR A 14 7.48 -11.22 -16.17
N ARG A 15 8.35 -11.92 -15.43
CA ARG A 15 8.05 -12.41 -14.07
C ARG A 15 7.83 -11.27 -13.08
N LEU A 16 8.49 -10.13 -13.26
CA LEU A 16 8.29 -8.96 -12.42
C LEU A 16 6.90 -8.36 -12.66
N GLU A 17 6.48 -8.24 -13.92
CA GLU A 17 5.17 -7.73 -14.31
C GLU A 17 4.04 -8.67 -13.87
N GLU A 18 4.18 -9.99 -14.08
CA GLU A 18 3.24 -11.00 -13.57
C GLU A 18 3.08 -10.93 -12.04
N LEU A 19 4.18 -10.75 -11.33
CA LEU A 19 4.19 -10.65 -9.87
C LEU A 19 3.56 -9.34 -9.38
N ALA A 20 3.72 -8.24 -10.13
CA ALA A 20 3.02 -6.99 -9.88
C ALA A 20 1.50 -7.16 -10.10
N LEU A 21 1.10 -7.77 -11.22
CA LEU A 21 -0.31 -8.02 -11.55
C LEU A 21 -0.99 -8.90 -10.50
N ALA A 22 -0.36 -10.00 -10.12
CA ALA A 22 -0.86 -10.87 -9.06
C ALA A 22 -0.99 -10.16 -7.70
N TYR A 23 -0.10 -9.22 -7.40
CA TYR A 23 -0.15 -8.45 -6.16
C TYR A 23 -1.34 -7.49 -6.14
N VAL A 24 -1.52 -6.68 -7.18
CA VAL A 24 -2.61 -5.70 -7.25
C VAL A 24 -3.98 -6.35 -7.43
N ALA A 25 -4.06 -7.50 -8.09
CA ALA A 25 -5.30 -8.29 -8.18
C ALA A 25 -5.77 -8.82 -6.82
N ARG A 26 -4.85 -9.03 -5.87
CA ARG A 26 -5.15 -9.59 -4.55
C ARG A 26 -5.32 -8.53 -3.46
N PHE A 27 -4.61 -7.41 -3.57
CA PHE A 27 -4.51 -6.43 -2.50
C PHE A 27 -4.84 -5.03 -3.00
N ALA A 28 -5.74 -4.34 -2.29
CA ALA A 28 -5.80 -2.89 -2.35
C ALA A 28 -4.46 -2.32 -1.86
N SER A 29 -3.74 -1.64 -2.75
CA SER A 29 -2.39 -1.15 -2.50
C SER A 29 -2.23 0.28 -3.02
N SER A 30 -1.20 0.96 -2.53
CA SER A 30 -0.67 2.19 -3.10
C SER A 30 0.49 1.89 -4.05
N ARG A 31 0.86 2.88 -4.88
CA ARG A 31 2.02 2.81 -5.78
C ARG A 31 3.29 2.49 -5.00
N ALA A 32 3.60 3.27 -3.96
CA ALA A 32 4.79 3.09 -3.14
C ALA A 32 4.86 1.71 -2.46
N LYS A 33 3.72 1.11 -2.10
CA LYS A 33 3.67 -0.24 -1.55
C LYS A 33 3.97 -1.31 -2.60
N LEU A 34 3.49 -1.14 -3.84
CA LEU A 34 3.87 -2.02 -4.94
C LEU A 34 5.38 -1.93 -5.20
N GLU A 35 5.94 -0.73 -5.27
CA GLU A 35 7.38 -0.52 -5.45
C GLU A 35 8.20 -1.20 -4.34
N ALA A 36 7.84 -0.98 -3.08
CA ALA A 36 8.50 -1.61 -1.95
C ALA A 36 8.39 -3.15 -1.98
N TYR A 37 7.26 -3.67 -2.43
CA TYR A 37 7.04 -5.09 -2.62
C TYR A 37 7.94 -5.67 -3.71
N LEU A 38 7.99 -5.05 -4.88
CA LEU A 38 8.81 -5.48 -6.02
C LEU A 38 10.31 -5.37 -5.70
N ALA A 39 10.74 -4.25 -5.10
CA ALA A 39 12.13 -4.06 -4.68
C ALA A 39 12.58 -5.13 -3.67
N ARG A 40 11.71 -5.50 -2.73
CA ARG A 40 11.98 -6.62 -1.83
C ARG A 40 12.10 -7.94 -2.58
N LYS A 41 11.22 -8.20 -3.55
CA LYS A 41 11.24 -9.45 -4.33
C LYS A 41 12.47 -9.59 -5.21
N LEU A 42 12.95 -8.47 -5.75
CA LEU A 42 14.23 -8.40 -6.45
C LEU A 42 15.41 -8.75 -5.53
N ARG A 43 15.45 -8.21 -4.30
CA ARG A 43 16.49 -8.59 -3.32
C ARG A 43 16.42 -10.06 -2.91
N GLU A 44 15.22 -10.63 -2.79
CA GLU A 44 15.02 -12.03 -2.38
C GLU A 44 15.38 -13.05 -3.47
N ARG A 45 15.19 -12.70 -4.76
CA ARG A 45 15.30 -13.66 -5.87
C ARG A 45 16.43 -13.38 -6.84
N GLY A 46 17.00 -12.18 -6.81
CA GLY A 46 17.91 -11.71 -7.84
C GLY A 46 17.18 -11.28 -9.11
N TRP A 47 17.97 -10.80 -10.07
CA TRP A 47 17.53 -10.24 -11.33
C TRP A 47 18.34 -10.86 -12.47
N ASP A 48 17.67 -11.27 -13.54
CA ASP A 48 18.24 -11.96 -14.69
C ASP A 48 17.78 -11.25 -15.98
N SER A 49 18.38 -10.08 -16.21
CA SER A 49 18.25 -9.31 -17.44
C SER A 49 19.45 -8.39 -17.61
N ALA A 50 19.80 -8.08 -18.86
CA ALA A 50 20.87 -7.14 -19.19
C ALA A 50 20.54 -5.70 -18.77
N CYS A 51 19.24 -5.35 -18.73
CA CYS A 51 18.78 -4.03 -18.30
C CYS A 51 18.41 -4.03 -16.82
N PRO A 52 18.62 -2.92 -16.09
CA PRO A 52 18.19 -2.83 -14.69
C PRO A 52 16.66 -2.92 -14.56
N PRO A 53 16.14 -3.39 -13.41
CA PRO A 53 14.71 -3.49 -13.19
C PRO A 53 14.06 -2.10 -13.06
N GLN A 54 13.12 -1.78 -13.94
CA GLN A 54 12.43 -0.48 -14.00
C GLN A 54 11.17 -0.48 -13.11
N VAL A 55 11.37 -0.61 -11.79
CA VAL A 55 10.27 -0.78 -10.81
C VAL A 55 9.34 0.42 -10.76
N ALA A 56 9.89 1.64 -10.75
CA ALA A 56 9.09 2.87 -10.68
C ALA A 56 8.23 3.02 -11.94
N GLU A 57 8.81 2.81 -13.13
CA GLU A 57 8.08 2.89 -14.40
C GLU A 57 6.97 1.84 -14.50
N LEU A 58 7.22 0.62 -14.02
CA LEU A 58 6.21 -0.42 -13.96
C LEU A 58 5.05 -0.01 -13.03
N ALA A 59 5.36 0.56 -11.86
CA ALA A 59 4.33 1.02 -10.92
C ALA A 59 3.52 2.19 -11.50
N GLU A 60 4.16 3.13 -12.19
CA GLU A 60 3.48 4.22 -12.90
C GLU A 60 2.58 3.71 -14.02
N ARG A 61 3.02 2.72 -14.82
CA ARG A 61 2.16 2.04 -15.81
C ARG A 61 0.90 1.45 -15.17
N PHE A 62 1.02 0.90 -13.96
CA PHE A 62 -0.10 0.32 -13.22
C PHE A 62 -1.07 1.37 -12.69
N VAL A 63 -0.56 2.53 -12.27
CA VAL A 63 -1.40 3.69 -11.93
C VAL A 63 -2.12 4.20 -13.18
N ALA A 64 -1.40 4.40 -14.29
CA ALA A 64 -1.96 4.87 -15.54
C ALA A 64 -3.02 3.91 -16.12
N ALA A 65 -2.83 2.59 -15.94
CA ALA A 65 -3.80 1.58 -16.32
C ALA A 65 -4.98 1.44 -15.34
N GLY A 66 -5.00 2.17 -14.23
CA GLY A 66 -6.08 2.16 -13.24
C GLY A 66 -6.07 0.96 -12.29
N TYR A 67 -5.00 0.15 -12.27
CA TYR A 67 -4.87 -0.94 -11.30
C TYR A 67 -4.56 -0.44 -9.88
N ILE A 68 -3.98 0.77 -9.78
CA ILE A 68 -3.67 1.43 -8.53
C ILE A 68 -4.29 2.83 -8.54
N ASP A 69 -4.98 3.16 -7.45
CA ASP A 69 -5.50 4.50 -7.18
C ASP A 69 -5.12 4.87 -5.73
N ASP A 70 -4.14 5.75 -5.60
CA ASP A 70 -3.62 6.20 -4.30
C ASP A 70 -4.66 7.03 -3.53
N GLU A 71 -5.52 7.80 -4.21
CA GLU A 71 -6.58 8.59 -3.56
C GLU A 71 -7.66 7.66 -3.00
N ALA A 72 -8.13 6.69 -3.79
CA ALA A 72 -9.12 5.70 -3.35
C ALA A 72 -8.57 4.84 -2.21
N TYR A 73 -7.32 4.37 -2.33
CA TYR A 73 -6.65 3.63 -1.26
C TYR A 73 -6.56 4.46 0.02
N ALA A 74 -6.13 5.71 -0.07
CA ALA A 74 -5.98 6.60 1.08
C ALA A 74 -7.33 6.89 1.75
N ARG A 75 -8.41 7.14 0.99
CA ARG A 75 -9.76 7.36 1.51
C ARG A 75 -10.27 6.14 2.29
N SER A 76 -10.14 4.95 1.69
CA SER A 76 -10.53 3.69 2.33
C SER A 76 -9.73 3.44 3.62
N LYS A 77 -8.41 3.65 3.58
CA LYS A 77 -7.52 3.44 4.72
C LYS A 77 -7.80 4.43 5.86
N ALA A 78 -7.98 5.71 5.54
CA ALA A 78 -8.32 6.76 6.51
C ALA A 78 -9.65 6.45 7.21
N GLY A 79 -10.70 6.23 6.42
CA GLY A 79 -12.03 5.90 6.97
C GLY A 79 -12.02 4.64 7.83
N SER A 80 -11.29 3.59 7.42
CA SER A 80 -11.15 2.36 8.22
C SER A 80 -10.50 2.62 9.59
N LEU A 81 -9.46 3.46 9.64
CA LEU A 81 -8.80 3.81 10.90
C LEU A 81 -9.69 4.71 11.77
N MET A 82 -10.39 5.67 11.18
CA MET A 82 -11.27 6.56 11.92
C MET A 82 -12.46 5.83 12.55
N ARG A 83 -13.07 4.88 11.83
CA ARG A 83 -14.11 4.00 12.38
C ARG A 83 -13.64 3.14 13.55
N ARG A 84 -12.32 2.96 13.70
CA ARG A 84 -11.70 2.25 14.84
C ARG A 84 -11.34 3.20 15.99
N GLY A 85 -11.66 4.49 15.87
CA GLY A 85 -11.37 5.54 16.84
C GLY A 85 -9.95 6.08 16.79
N TYR A 86 -9.19 5.86 15.70
CA TYR A 86 -7.86 6.47 15.57
C TYR A 86 -7.98 7.94 15.14
N GLY A 87 -7.27 8.82 15.84
CA GLY A 87 -7.19 10.25 15.49
C GLY A 87 -6.28 10.55 14.30
N MET A 88 -6.36 11.79 13.81
CA MET A 88 -5.66 12.28 12.61
C MET A 88 -4.17 11.97 12.59
N ARG A 89 -3.46 12.15 13.71
CA ARG A 89 -2.01 11.86 13.77
C ARG A 89 -1.69 10.42 13.40
N ARG A 90 -2.49 9.46 13.87
CA ARG A 90 -2.31 8.03 13.54
C ARG A 90 -2.70 7.72 12.10
N VAL A 91 -3.76 8.37 11.59
CA VAL A 91 -4.17 8.27 10.18
C VAL A 91 -3.05 8.78 9.26
N GLY A 92 -2.55 10.00 9.49
CA GLY A 92 -1.48 10.61 8.70
C GLY A 92 -0.18 9.80 8.71
N GLN A 93 0.19 9.22 9.86
CA GLN A 93 1.32 8.28 9.94
C GLN A 93 1.10 7.03 9.08
N ALA A 94 -0.09 6.43 9.14
CA ALA A 94 -0.40 5.24 8.36
C ALA A 94 -0.41 5.49 6.85
N LEU A 95 -0.92 6.66 6.42
CA LEU A 95 -0.90 7.07 5.01
C LEU A 95 0.52 7.40 4.55
N GLY A 96 1.31 8.10 5.37
CA GLY A 96 2.71 8.38 5.07
C GLY A 96 3.56 7.11 4.98
N ALA A 97 3.35 6.14 5.87
CA ALA A 97 4.00 4.83 5.81
C ALA A 97 3.56 4.00 4.59
N ALA A 98 2.39 4.29 4.01
CA ALA A 98 1.96 3.72 2.74
C ALA A 98 2.47 4.52 1.53
N GLY A 99 3.30 5.54 1.74
CA GLY A 99 3.87 6.40 0.70
C GLY A 99 2.87 7.29 -0.01
N ILE A 100 1.72 7.58 0.62
CA ILE A 100 0.73 8.51 0.06
C ILE A 100 1.27 9.94 0.16
N ALA A 101 1.26 10.64 -0.97
CA ALA A 101 1.74 12.01 -1.10
C ALA A 101 1.03 12.98 -0.14
N SER A 102 1.69 14.07 0.26
CA SER A 102 1.13 15.10 1.15
C SER A 102 -0.19 15.65 0.63
N GLU A 103 -0.24 15.93 -0.67
CA GLU A 103 -1.35 16.58 -1.35
C GLU A 103 -2.59 15.68 -1.29
N VAL A 104 -2.41 14.38 -1.50
CA VAL A 104 -3.48 13.39 -1.38
C VAL A 104 -3.93 13.23 0.07
N ARG A 105 -3.00 13.26 1.04
CA ARG A 105 -3.34 13.19 2.46
C ARG A 105 -4.14 14.40 2.93
N GLU A 106 -3.82 15.59 2.42
CA GLU A 106 -4.53 16.83 2.72
C GLU A 106 -5.94 16.83 2.13
N LYS A 107 -6.11 16.36 0.89
CA LYS A 107 -7.44 16.20 0.26
C LYS A 107 -8.37 15.25 1.04
N ILE A 108 -7.79 14.29 1.76
CA ILE A 108 -8.51 13.23 2.50
C ILE A 108 -8.58 13.57 3.99
N ALA A 109 -8.18 14.78 4.38
CA ALA A 109 -8.32 15.24 5.76
C ALA A 109 -9.81 15.17 6.18
N PRO A 110 -10.11 14.53 7.32
CA PRO A 110 -11.48 14.39 7.74
C PRO A 110 -12.08 15.71 8.21
N ASP A 111 -13.39 15.83 8.04
CA ASP A 111 -14.13 16.97 8.57
C ASP A 111 -14.28 16.92 10.09
N GLU A 112 -14.83 17.99 10.67
CA GLU A 112 -15.02 18.08 12.11
C GLU A 112 -15.99 17.02 12.67
N ALA A 113 -17.02 16.65 11.94
CA ALA A 113 -17.98 15.64 12.37
C ALA A 113 -17.32 14.26 12.43
N GLU A 114 -16.54 13.90 11.41
CA GLU A 114 -15.78 12.65 11.34
C GLU A 114 -14.74 12.56 12.47
N ARG A 115 -14.05 13.67 12.77
CA ARG A 115 -13.10 13.74 13.89
C ARG A 115 -13.78 13.48 15.23
N ARG A 116 -14.93 14.12 15.48
CA ARG A 116 -15.73 13.89 16.70
C ARG A 116 -16.22 12.46 16.80
N ALA A 117 -16.69 11.87 15.69
CA ALA A 117 -17.15 10.49 15.66
C ALA A 117 -16.03 9.49 16.03
N ALA A 118 -14.82 9.70 15.51
CA ALA A 118 -13.65 8.89 15.86
C ALA A 118 -13.29 9.03 17.36
N ALA A 119 -13.32 10.25 17.91
CA ALA A 119 -13.06 10.49 19.33
C ALA A 119 -14.09 9.80 20.25
N LEU A 120 -15.39 9.89 19.91
CA LEU A 120 -16.45 9.19 20.65
C LEU A 120 -16.29 7.68 20.60
N THR A 121 -15.88 7.14 19.45
CA THR A 121 -15.59 5.71 19.30
C THR A 121 -14.45 5.27 20.22
N LEU A 122 -13.39 6.07 20.30
CA LEU A 122 -12.27 5.80 21.20
C LEU A 122 -12.70 5.87 22.67
N ALA A 123 -13.50 6.86 23.05
CA ALA A 123 -13.99 7.04 24.42
C ALA A 123 -14.83 5.84 24.89
N ARG A 124 -15.78 5.40 24.06
CA ARG A 124 -16.57 4.18 24.32
C ARG A 124 -15.70 2.95 24.49
N LYS A 125 -14.69 2.78 23.64
CA LYS A 125 -13.77 1.64 23.70
C LYS A 125 -12.90 1.64 24.97
N ARG A 126 -12.66 2.80 25.55
CA ARG A 126 -11.85 2.98 26.77
C ARG A 126 -12.68 3.07 28.04
N SER A 127 -14.01 2.95 27.94
CA SER A 127 -14.93 3.17 29.05
C SER A 127 -14.69 4.52 29.74
N PHE A 128 -14.39 5.56 28.95
CA PHE A 128 -14.40 6.92 29.46
C PHE A 128 -15.87 7.34 29.57
N GLY A 129 -16.40 7.25 30.79
CA GLY A 129 -17.80 7.49 31.13
C GLY A 129 -18.12 6.90 32.49
#